data_AF-A0A1B0C5J2-F1
#
_entry.id   AF-A0A1B0C5J2-F1
#
_cell.length_a   1.000
_cell.length_b   1.000
_cell.length_c   1.000
_cell.angle_alpha   90.00
_cell.angle_beta   90.00
_cell.angle_gamma   90.00
#
_symmetry.space_group_name_H-M   'P 1'
#
loop_
_entity.id
_entity.type
_entity.pdbx_description
1 polymer ?
#
loop_
_entity_poly.entity_id
_entity_poly.type
_entity_poly.pdbx_seq_one_letter_code
_entity_poly.pdbx_strand_id
1 'polypeptide(L)' 'MQALCGVVFQVPTMSGDRLRISTMQEIIKPNTVKRIQGYGLPFPKDTTRKGDLLVAFDIQFPEKLTATQKDMLRDML' A
#
# COMPACT_ATOMS: atom_id res chain seq x y z
N MET A 1 -3.35 -10.86 5.11
CA MET A 1 -4.77 -10.76 4.69
C MET A 1 -5.13 -9.38 4.14
N GLN A 2 -4.61 -8.29 4.72
CA GLN A 2 -4.85 -6.91 4.27
C GLN A 2 -4.59 -6.69 2.77
N ALA A 3 -3.57 -7.34 2.19
CA ALA A 3 -3.28 -7.25 0.76
C ALA A 3 -4.39 -7.82 -0.14
N LEU A 4 -5.17 -8.80 0.34
CA LEU A 4 -6.25 -9.45 -0.42
C LEU A 4 -7.61 -8.81 -0.13
N CYS A 5 -7.87 -8.43 1.13
CA CYS A 5 -9.17 -7.95 1.59
C CYS A 5 -9.27 -6.43 1.68
N GLY A 6 -8.16 -5.72 1.50
CA GLY A 6 -8.08 -4.28 1.67
C GLY A 6 -7.76 -3.83 3.10
N VAL A 7 -7.21 -2.62 3.19
CA VAL A 7 -6.88 -1.94 4.45
C VAL A 7 -6.94 -0.43 4.24
N VAL A 8 -7.26 0.29 5.32
CA VAL A 8 -7.13 1.75 5.38
C VAL A 8 -6.00 2.09 6.33
N PHE A 9 -5.02 2.85 5.85
CA PHE A 9 -3.83 3.22 6.62
C PHE A 9 -3.41 4.66 6.33
N GLN A 10 -2.47 5.16 7.13
CA GLN A 10 -1.94 6.50 7.01
C GLN A 10 -0.47 6.47 6.60
N VAL A 11 -0.12 7.30 5.61
CA VAL A 11 1.26 7.48 5.16
C VAL A 11 1.74 8.87 5.56
N PRO A 12 2.86 9.00 6.29
CA PRO A 12 3.42 10.31 6.62
C PRO A 12 3.92 10.99 5.35
N THR A 13 3.73 12.31 5.25
CA THR A 13 4.33 13.12 4.19
C THR A 13 5.53 13.91 4.73
N MET A 14 6.31 14.47 3.80
CA MET A 14 7.42 15.38 4.14
C MET A 14 6.97 16.70 4.77
N SER A 15 5.68 17.06 4.66
CA SER A 15 5.11 18.28 5.27
C SER A 15 4.67 18.05 6.73
N GLY A 16 4.79 16.81 7.23
CA GLY A 16 4.41 16.44 8.60
C GLY A 16 2.95 16.01 8.76
N ASP A 17 2.10 16.23 7.76
CA ASP A 17 0.75 15.67 7.71
C ASP A 17 0.76 14.20 7.29
N ARG A 18 -0.42 13.57 7.33
CA ARG A 18 -0.60 12.15 7.00
C ARG A 18 -1.70 11.98 5.96
N LEU A 19 -1.40 11.21 4.93
CA LEU A 19 -2.36 10.85 3.88
C LEU A 19 -3.08 9.57 4.25
N ARG A 20 -4.41 9.63 4.21
CA ARG A 20 -5.25 8.45 4.38
C ARG A 20 -5.38 7.73 3.03
N ILE A 21 -4.91 6.49 2.97
CA ILE A 21 -4.98 5.62 1.80
C ILE A 21 -5.89 4.44 2.10
N SER A 22 -6.74 4.08 1.14
CA SER A 22 -7.62 2.91 1.20
C SER A 22 -7.33 1.97 0.04
N THR A 23 -7.20 0.68 0.34
CA THR A 23 -7.05 -0.40 -0.65
C THR A 23 -8.27 -1.32 -0.69
N MET A 24 -9.42 -0.91 -0.14
CA MET A 24 -10.63 -1.73 -0.01
C MET A 24 -11.21 -2.26 -1.34
N GLN A 25 -10.80 -1.71 -2.48
CA GLN A 25 -11.32 -2.06 -3.81
C GLN A 25 -10.23 -2.64 -4.72
N GLU A 26 -9.05 -2.97 -4.19
CA GLU A 26 -7.92 -3.45 -4.98
C GLU A 26 -7.17 -4.57 -4.26
N ILE A 27 -6.77 -5.59 -5.02
CA ILE A 27 -5.83 -6.61 -4.53
C ILE A 27 -4.42 -6.08 -4.72
N ILE A 28 -3.66 -5.97 -3.63
CA ILE A 28 -2.26 -5.53 -3.66
C ILE A 28 -1.37 -6.74 -3.92
N LYS A 29 -0.70 -6.75 -5.07
CA LYS A 29 0.26 -7.78 -5.45
C LYS A 29 1.65 -7.47 -4.89
N PRO A 30 2.52 -8.48 -4.72
CA PRO A 30 3.94 -8.23 -4.48
C PRO A 30 4.50 -7.29 -5.55
N ASN A 31 5.40 -6.39 -5.16
CA ASN A 31 5.99 -5.35 -6.02
C ASN A 31 5.02 -4.28 -6.55
N THR A 32 3.77 -4.25 -6.06
CA THR A 32 2.87 -3.14 -6.37
C THR A 32 3.44 -1.85 -5.79
N VAL A 33 3.41 -0.78 -6.59
CA VAL A 33 3.76 0.57 -6.15
C VAL A 33 2.58 1.48 -6.41
N LYS A 34 2.05 2.11 -5.35
CA LYS A 34 1.00 3.12 -5.48
C LYS A 34 1.65 4.50 -5.57
N ARG A 35 1.38 5.20 -6.66
CA ARG A 35 1.86 6.57 -6.89
C ARG A 35 0.83 7.58 -6.41
N ILE A 36 1.26 8.51 -5.56
CA ILE A 36 0.47 9.64 -5.10
C ILE A 36 1.11 10.91 -5.65
N GLN A 37 0.41 11.55 -6.58
CA GLN A 37 0.99 12.67 -7.32
C GLN A 37 1.13 13.92 -6.47
N GLY A 38 2.24 14.66 -6.63
CA GLY A 38 2.45 15.96 -6.00
C GLY A 38 2.82 15.94 -4.50
N TYR A 39 3.04 14.75 -3.92
CA TYR A 39 3.46 14.59 -2.51
C TYR A 39 4.95 14.29 -2.36
N GLY A 40 5.70 14.30 -3.46
CA GLY A 40 7.16 14.18 -3.45
C GLY A 40 7.84 15.51 -3.10
N LEU A 41 9.16 15.53 -3.31
CA LEU A 41 9.98 16.71 -3.06
C LEU A 41 9.72 17.82 -4.09
N PRO A 42 9.86 19.10 -3.71
CA PRO A 42 9.81 20.21 -4.65
C PRO A 42 10.98 20.13 -5.65
N PHE A 43 10.76 20.58 -6.88
CA PHE A 43 11.85 20.64 -7.87
C PHE A 43 12.81 21.79 -7.51
N PRO A 44 14.15 21.58 -7.58
CA PRO A 44 15.12 22.60 -7.20
C PRO A 44 15.00 23.92 -7.99
N LYS A 45 14.54 23.85 -9.24
CA LYS A 45 14.40 25.02 -10.13
C LYS A 45 12.99 25.63 -10.12
N ASP A 46 12.00 24.92 -9.57
CA ASP A 46 10.60 25.36 -9.52
C ASP A 46 9.91 24.69 -8.33
N THR A 47 9.85 25.42 -7.22
CA THR A 47 9.29 24.92 -5.96
C THR A 47 7.77 24.84 -5.95
N THR A 48 7.09 25.38 -6.97
CA THR A 48 5.63 25.24 -7.13
C THR A 48 5.27 23.83 -7.61
N ARG A 49 6.21 23.15 -8.27
CA ARG A 49 6.08 21.76 -8.72
C ARG A 49 6.67 20.83 -7.68
N LYS A 50 5.98 19.72 -7.44
CA LYS A 50 6.44 18.63 -6.58
C LYS A 50 6.47 17.33 -7.38
N GLY A 51 7.41 16.46 -7.03
CA GLY A 51 7.41 15.07 -7.50
C GLY A 51 6.28 14.26 -6.86
N ASP A 52 6.36 12.95 -7.01
CA ASP A 52 5.34 12.02 -6.53
C ASP A 52 5.85 11.23 -5.31
N LEU A 53 4.92 10.83 -4.43
CA LEU A 53 5.18 9.89 -3.36
C LEU A 53 4.87 8.48 -3.85
N LEU A 54 5.83 7.56 -3.73
CA LEU A 54 5.67 6.17 -4.11
C LEU A 54 5.54 5.31 -2.85
N VAL A 55 4.41 4.61 -2.72
CA VAL A 55 4.15 3.65 -1.65
C VAL A 55 4.37 2.25 -2.19
N ALA A 56 5.49 1.65 -1.84
CA ALA A 56 5.78 0.24 -2.11
C ALA A 56 5.25 -0.62 -0.96
N PHE A 57 4.68 -1.77 -1.29
CA PHE A 57 4.11 -2.69 -0.31
C PHE A 57 5.03 -3.88 -0.07
N ASP A 58 5.42 -4.08 1.18
CA ASP A 58 6.05 -5.31 1.63
C ASP A 58 4.97 -6.24 2.21
N ILE A 59 4.68 -7.34 1.49
CA ILE A 59 3.58 -8.25 1.84
C ILE A 59 4.11 -9.37 2.72
N GLN A 60 3.75 -9.31 3.99
CA GLN A 60 4.08 -10.35 4.96
C GLN A 60 3.04 -11.48 4.91
N PHE A 61 3.51 -12.67 4.56
CA PHE A 61 2.72 -13.90 4.62
C PHE A 61 2.76 -14.49 6.03
N PRO A 62 1.69 -15.17 6.48
CA PRO A 62 1.73 -15.87 7.75
C PRO A 62 2.75 -17.01 7.71
N GLU A 63 3.52 -17.20 8.77
CA GLU A 63 4.54 -18.25 8.86
C GLU A 63 3.94 -19.67 8.82
N LYS A 64 2.72 -19.81 9.35
CA LYS A 64 2.00 -21.10 9.42
C LYS A 64 0.52 -20.89 9.20
N LEU A 65 -0.11 -21.92 8.65
CA LEU A 65 -1.55 -22.06 8.51
C LEU A 65 -1.95 -23.46 9.00
N THR A 66 -3.05 -23.55 9.74
CA THR A 66 -3.62 -24.85 10.15
C THR A 66 -4.17 -25.60 8.93
N ALA A 67 -4.37 -26.92 9.05
CA ALA A 67 -4.96 -27.71 7.97
C ALA A 67 -6.31 -27.15 7.52
N THR A 68 -7.18 -26.84 8.49
CA THR A 68 -8.49 -26.21 8.26
C THR A 68 -8.39 -24.87 7.52
N GLN A 69 -7.44 -24.00 7.89
CA GLN A 69 -7.23 -22.72 7.20
C GLN A 69 -6.76 -22.93 5.75
N LYS A 70 -5.92 -23.94 5.49
CA LYS A 70 -5.48 -24.27 4.13
C LYS A 70 -6.61 -24.79 3.26
N ASP A 71 -7.47 -25.66 3.82
CA ASP A 71 -8.61 -26.20 3.08
C ASP A 71 -9.62 -25.09 2.74
N MET A 72 -9.95 -24.22 3.70
CA MET A 72 -10.80 -23.05 3.44
C MET A 72 -10.23 -22.13 2.35
N LEU A 73 -8.91 -21.94 2.31
CA LEU A 73 -8.28 -21.12 1.25
C LEU A 73 -8.32 -21.80 -0.12
N ARG A 74 -8.21 -23.14 -0.19
CA ARG A 74 -8.31 -23.89 -1.45
C ARG A 74 -9.71 -23.83 -2.05
N ASP A 75 -10.74 -23.80 -1.21
CA ASP A 75 -12.12 -23.72 -1.70
C ASP A 75 -12.48 -22.33 -2.25
N MET A 76 -11.74 -21.29 -1.85
CA MET A 76 -12.03 -19.88 -2.13
C MET A 76 -11.16 -19.27 -3.24
N LEU A 77 -10.00 -19.85 -3.54
CA LEU A 77 -8.99 -19.34 -4.49
C LEU A 77 -8.90 -20.23 -5.73
#